data_AF-A0A9N8EQK0-F1
#
_entry.id   AF-A0A9N8EQK0-F1
#
_cell.length_a   1.000
_cell.length_b   1.000
_cell.length_c   1.000
_cell.angle_alpha   90.00
_cell.angle_beta   90.00
_cell.angle_gamma   90.00
#
_symmetry.space_group_name_H-M   'P 1'
#
loop_
_entity.id
_entity.type
_entity.pdbx_description
1 polymer ?
#
loop_
_entity_poly.entity_id
_entity_poly.type
_entity_poly.pdbx_seq_one_letter_code
_entity_poly.pdbx_strand_id
1 'polypeptide(L)'
;MPPKQNKNGSLRWDKDHPARILLYKEIAEGRIPFDEEEMGSAEVWCAYVDTIEFQMEGMRFDSIFKRRLKKLREQVAEDQEQGGKKKTLIWDQDHPARILLYKEIAEGRIPLDTKEMGPAQVWCAYHDTVEFKIEGMKFNDTFATRLSGLRAIVKRDQGRATNDRNALEKAMKNHPVPMLNYRGEPQWNGSLAQKLLQQDMAEGKHETMRPSELWETRPEYKEAFSRKDDFRWKIRQETRTKKYLYTLEYRADEKLRKNLKRQGIVLPGWEEEEIDDDAVDSDEIEDMQVD
;
A
#
# COMPACT_ATOMS: atom_id res chain seq x y z
N MET A 1 -23.51 42.42 -3.45
CA MET A 1 -24.21 41.15 -3.12
C MET A 1 -24.34 41.07 -1.60
N PRO A 2 -25.49 40.64 -1.04
CA PRO A 2 -25.62 40.50 0.41
C PRO A 2 -24.72 39.37 0.93
N PRO A 3 -24.08 39.52 2.10
CA PRO A 3 -23.18 38.51 2.67
C PRO A 3 -23.94 37.22 2.99
N LYS A 4 -23.34 36.06 2.65
CA LYS A 4 -23.94 34.74 2.89
C LYS A 4 -23.94 34.45 4.39
N GLN A 5 -25.12 34.45 5.01
CA GLN A 5 -25.30 34.18 6.43
C GLN A 5 -25.45 32.67 6.69
N ASN A 6 -24.97 32.19 7.84
CA ASN A 6 -25.25 30.82 8.30
C ASN A 6 -26.71 30.69 8.75
N LYS A 7 -27.23 29.46 8.93
CA LYS A 7 -28.61 29.16 9.36
C LYS A 7 -29.09 29.91 10.64
N ASN A 8 -28.16 30.48 11.41
CA ASN A 8 -28.42 31.23 12.64
C ASN A 8 -28.17 32.75 12.51
N GLY A 9 -28.04 33.30 11.29
CA GLY A 9 -27.80 34.73 11.06
C GLY A 9 -26.38 35.23 11.38
N SER A 10 -25.46 34.35 11.77
CA SER A 10 -24.07 34.68 12.08
C SER A 10 -23.17 34.61 10.83
N LEU A 11 -22.25 35.57 10.69
CA LEU A 11 -21.29 35.68 9.60
C LEU A 11 -20.39 34.44 9.50
N ARG A 12 -20.22 33.91 8.28
CA ARG A 12 -19.56 32.64 8.00
C ARG A 12 -18.03 32.77 8.04
N TRP A 13 -17.42 32.47 9.18
CA TRP A 13 -15.96 32.48 9.36
C TRP A 13 -15.30 31.17 8.90
N ASP A 14 -15.33 30.88 7.61
CA ASP A 14 -14.66 29.72 7.00
C ASP A 14 -13.29 30.11 6.39
N LYS A 15 -12.64 29.20 5.66
CA LYS A 15 -11.27 29.41 5.14
C LYS A 15 -11.23 30.47 4.02
N ASP A 16 -12.37 30.75 3.41
CA ASP A 16 -12.50 31.63 2.25
C ASP A 16 -12.92 33.06 2.64
N HIS A 17 -13.18 33.29 3.93
CA HIS A 17 -13.60 34.61 4.43
C HIS A 17 -12.46 35.63 4.25
N PRO A 18 -12.71 36.79 3.59
CA PRO A 18 -11.67 37.75 3.20
C PRO A 18 -10.89 38.30 4.39
N ALA A 19 -11.56 38.75 5.46
CA ALA A 19 -10.89 39.20 6.68
C ALA A 19 -10.06 38.10 7.38
N ARG A 20 -10.48 36.83 7.28
CA ARG A 20 -9.70 35.72 7.86
C ARG A 20 -8.43 35.48 7.06
N ILE A 21 -8.52 35.48 5.72
CA ILE A 21 -7.37 35.31 4.83
C ILE A 21 -6.35 36.42 5.08
N LEU A 22 -6.80 37.68 5.14
CA LEU A 22 -5.95 38.82 5.44
C LEU A 22 -5.24 38.65 6.78
N LEU A 23 -5.99 38.41 7.87
CA LEU A 23 -5.39 38.24 9.19
C LEU A 23 -4.45 37.03 9.26
N TYR A 24 -4.77 35.92 8.59
CA TYR A 24 -3.90 34.75 8.55
C TYR A 24 -2.55 35.10 7.93
N LYS A 25 -2.58 35.82 6.79
CA LYS A 25 -1.38 36.29 6.10
C LYS A 25 -0.57 37.25 6.97
N GLU A 26 -1.21 38.23 7.60
CA GLU A 26 -0.52 39.23 8.44
C GLU A 26 0.08 38.63 9.71
N ILE A 27 -0.57 37.62 10.31
CA ILE A 27 0.02 36.82 11.41
C ILE A 27 1.19 35.99 10.89
N ALA A 28 1.06 35.32 9.73
CA ALA A 28 2.11 34.48 9.17
C ALA A 28 3.36 35.28 8.75
N GLU A 29 3.18 36.52 8.31
CA GLU A 29 4.25 37.48 7.99
C GLU A 29 4.83 38.18 9.24
N GLY A 30 4.28 37.91 10.43
CA GLY A 30 4.75 38.46 11.70
C GLY A 30 4.37 39.92 11.95
N ARG A 31 3.46 40.51 11.17
CA ARG A 31 2.98 41.89 11.37
C ARG A 31 1.94 41.96 12.48
N ILE A 32 1.21 40.87 12.71
CA ILE A 32 0.38 40.67 13.89
C ILE A 32 1.06 39.62 14.76
N PRO A 33 1.54 39.99 15.97
CA PRO A 33 2.12 39.04 16.90
C PRO A 33 1.17 37.90 17.30
N PHE A 34 1.77 36.77 17.69
CA PHE A 34 1.05 35.63 18.28
C PHE A 34 0.55 35.93 19.69
N ASP A 35 1.31 36.72 20.45
CA ASP A 35 0.93 37.09 21.81
C ASP A 35 -0.15 38.18 21.81
N GLU A 36 -1.16 37.97 22.65
CA GLU A 36 -2.24 38.95 22.85
C GLU A 36 -1.77 40.15 23.69
N GLU A 37 -0.70 40.00 24.47
CA GLU A 37 -0.10 41.10 25.24
C GLU A 37 0.70 42.06 24.35
N GLU A 38 1.30 41.57 23.25
CA GLU A 38 2.08 42.40 22.33
C GLU A 38 1.20 43.21 21.37
N MET A 39 0.09 42.63 20.91
CA MET A 39 -0.89 43.35 20.10
C MET A 39 -2.30 42.89 20.46
N GLY A 40 -3.03 43.76 21.14
CA GLY A 40 -4.37 43.44 21.63
C GLY A 40 -5.38 43.31 20.49
N SER A 41 -6.46 42.55 20.73
CA SER A 41 -7.54 42.41 19.75
C SER A 41 -8.17 43.74 19.31
N ALA A 42 -8.21 44.75 20.20
CA ALA A 42 -8.70 46.09 19.86
C ALA A 42 -7.74 46.83 18.92
N GLU A 43 -6.44 46.64 19.08
CA GLU A 43 -5.41 47.25 18.26
C GLU A 43 -5.40 46.65 16.86
N VAL A 44 -5.48 45.31 16.77
CA VAL A 44 -5.69 44.62 15.48
C VAL A 44 -6.98 45.09 14.82
N TRP A 45 -8.05 45.28 15.57
CA TRP A 45 -9.28 45.81 14.99
C TRP A 45 -9.08 47.21 14.40
N CYS A 46 -8.52 48.16 15.15
CA CYS A 46 -8.30 49.52 14.69
C CYS A 46 -7.34 49.60 13.50
N ALA A 47 -6.32 48.75 13.44
CA ALA A 47 -5.37 48.72 12.34
C ALA A 47 -6.00 48.26 11.01
N TYR A 48 -7.02 47.40 11.07
CA TYR A 48 -7.58 46.74 9.88
C TYR A 48 -9.05 47.05 9.59
N VAL A 49 -9.74 47.82 10.45
CA VAL A 49 -11.19 48.13 10.27
C VAL A 49 -11.50 48.86 8.97
N ASP A 50 -10.57 49.68 8.48
CA ASP A 50 -10.73 50.45 7.24
C ASP A 50 -10.38 49.65 5.99
N THR A 51 -9.92 48.40 6.13
CA THR A 51 -9.66 47.53 4.99
C THR A 51 -10.96 47.07 4.34
N ILE A 52 -10.92 46.92 3.02
CA ILE A 52 -12.07 46.50 2.22
C ILE A 52 -12.54 45.11 2.70
N GLU A 53 -11.61 44.25 3.09
CA GLU A 53 -11.85 42.89 3.58
C GLU A 53 -12.68 42.84 4.87
N PHE A 54 -12.54 43.85 5.74
CA PHE A 54 -13.34 43.99 6.97
C PHE A 54 -14.70 44.64 6.71
N GLN A 55 -14.76 45.56 5.74
CA GLN A 55 -16.00 46.26 5.36
C GLN A 55 -16.95 45.40 4.51
N MET A 56 -16.42 44.52 3.65
CA MET A 56 -17.20 43.69 2.71
C MET A 56 -18.20 42.76 3.38
N GLU A 57 -17.87 42.26 4.58
CA GLU A 57 -18.73 41.30 5.29
C GLU A 57 -19.33 41.87 6.59
N GLY A 58 -19.26 43.18 6.81
CA GLY A 58 -19.88 43.80 8.00
C GLY A 58 -19.33 43.25 9.31
N MET A 59 -18.02 43.02 9.37
CA MET A 59 -17.33 42.62 10.59
C MET A 59 -17.58 43.66 11.69
N ARG A 60 -17.69 43.21 12.94
CA ARG A 60 -17.84 44.08 14.11
C ARG A 60 -16.82 43.70 15.17
N PHE A 61 -16.38 44.70 15.93
CA PHE A 61 -15.58 44.44 17.12
C PHE A 61 -16.48 43.93 18.25
N ASP A 62 -16.53 42.61 18.39
CA ASP A 62 -17.29 41.94 19.44
C ASP A 62 -16.47 40.79 20.06
N SER A 63 -17.06 40.09 21.03
CA SER A 63 -16.45 38.92 21.65
C SER A 63 -16.21 37.77 20.66
N ILE A 64 -16.94 37.74 19.53
CA ILE A 64 -16.79 36.74 18.48
C ILE A 64 -15.49 37.01 17.71
N PHE A 65 -15.21 38.28 17.35
CA PHE A 65 -13.96 38.68 16.73
C PHE A 65 -12.74 38.31 17.59
N LYS A 66 -12.76 38.65 18.88
CA LYS A 66 -11.68 38.31 19.82
C LYS A 66 -11.37 36.81 19.82
N ARG A 67 -12.41 35.99 19.93
CA ARG A 67 -12.28 34.52 19.90
C ARG A 67 -11.77 34.00 18.55
N ARG A 68 -12.20 34.61 17.43
CA ARG A 68 -11.77 34.24 16.08
C ARG A 68 -10.29 34.56 15.86
N LEU A 69 -9.85 35.75 16.26
CA LEU A 69 -8.46 36.18 16.17
C LEU A 69 -7.54 35.31 17.03
N LYS A 70 -7.94 35.02 18.28
CA LYS A 70 -7.19 34.10 19.16
C LYS A 70 -7.00 32.71 18.52
N LYS A 71 -8.09 32.11 18.01
CA LYS A 71 -8.01 30.82 17.32
C LYS A 71 -7.15 30.88 16.05
N LEU A 72 -7.15 32.00 15.34
CA LEU A 72 -6.35 32.18 14.14
C LEU A 72 -4.86 32.29 14.47
N ARG A 73 -4.50 32.98 15.57
CA ARG A 73 -3.14 33.01 16.11
C ARG A 73 -2.65 31.63 16.51
N GLU A 74 -3.48 30.88 17.24
CA GLU A 74 -3.19 29.48 17.61
C GLU A 74 -2.97 28.61 16.35
N GLN A 75 -3.86 28.73 15.36
CA GLN A 75 -3.75 27.97 14.11
C GLN A 75 -2.48 28.30 13.32
N VAL A 76 -2.13 29.59 13.15
CA VAL A 76 -0.93 29.98 12.40
C VAL A 76 0.35 29.58 13.15
N ALA A 77 0.35 29.65 14.49
CA ALA A 77 1.47 29.16 15.29
C ALA A 77 1.66 27.65 15.12
N GLU A 78 0.57 26.88 15.17
CA GLU A 78 0.60 25.44 14.88
C GLU A 78 1.04 25.16 13.43
N ASP A 79 0.56 25.90 12.45
CA ASP A 79 0.92 25.73 11.03
C ASP A 79 2.40 26.09 10.78
N GLN A 80 2.97 27.10 11.46
CA GLN A 80 4.41 27.41 11.39
C GLN A 80 5.26 26.35 12.10
N GLU A 81 4.81 25.85 13.24
CA GLU A 81 5.49 24.76 13.95
C GLU A 81 5.39 23.44 13.15
N GLN A 82 4.27 23.19 12.47
CA GLN A 82 4.05 22.02 11.61
C GLN A 82 4.76 22.15 10.26
N GLY A 83 4.86 23.35 9.69
CA GLY A 83 5.71 23.66 8.53
C GLY A 83 7.20 23.46 8.81
N GLY A 84 7.61 23.57 10.08
CA GLY A 84 8.94 23.20 10.59
C GLY A 84 9.09 21.75 11.06
N LYS A 85 8.00 21.04 11.38
CA LYS A 85 8.01 19.60 11.70
C LYS A 85 8.19 18.82 10.41
N LYS A 86 9.46 18.55 10.07
CA LYS A 86 9.85 17.47 9.14
C LYS A 86 8.92 16.28 9.33
N LYS A 87 8.25 15.83 8.27
CA LYS A 87 7.37 14.65 8.29
C LYS A 87 8.07 13.53 9.05
N THR A 88 7.52 13.14 10.20
CA THR A 88 8.07 12.04 10.99
C THR A 88 8.10 10.79 10.13
N LEU A 89 9.26 10.15 10.02
CA LEU A 89 9.43 8.91 9.26
C LEU A 89 8.44 7.83 9.75
N ILE A 90 7.45 7.51 8.92
CA ILE A 90 6.42 6.52 9.23
C ILE A 90 6.98 5.11 8.98
N TRP A 91 7.26 4.36 10.05
CA TRP A 91 7.76 2.98 9.98
C TRP A 91 6.63 1.93 10.01
N ASP A 92 5.79 1.93 8.99
CA ASP A 92 4.69 0.97 8.81
C ASP A 92 5.16 -0.32 8.12
N GLN A 93 4.25 -1.28 7.88
CA GLN A 93 4.55 -2.54 7.18
C GLN A 93 4.93 -2.32 5.70
N ASP A 94 4.51 -1.19 5.16
CA ASP A 94 4.66 -0.80 3.76
C ASP A 94 5.92 0.06 3.53
N HIS A 95 6.73 0.29 4.58
CA HIS A 95 7.95 1.09 4.49
C HIS A 95 9.03 0.37 3.65
N PRO A 96 9.65 1.02 2.64
CA PRO A 96 10.56 0.36 1.70
C PRO A 96 11.75 -0.32 2.38
N ALA A 97 12.49 0.40 3.25
CA ALA A 97 13.60 -0.19 3.99
C ALA A 97 13.16 -1.35 4.91
N ARG A 98 11.92 -1.33 5.40
CA ARG A 98 11.40 -2.40 6.26
C ARG A 98 11.15 -3.66 5.43
N ILE A 99 10.55 -3.52 4.26
CA ILE A 99 10.30 -4.61 3.32
C ILE A 99 11.62 -5.24 2.88
N LEU A 100 12.59 -4.41 2.48
CA LEU A 100 13.92 -4.88 2.12
C LEU A 100 14.56 -5.67 3.27
N LEU A 101 14.68 -5.07 4.46
CA LEU A 101 15.27 -5.75 5.62
C LEU A 101 14.53 -7.04 5.99
N TYR A 102 13.19 -7.05 5.92
CA TYR A 102 12.42 -8.26 6.19
C TYR A 102 12.78 -9.38 5.21
N LYS A 103 12.83 -9.07 3.91
CA LYS A 103 13.21 -10.02 2.86
C LYS A 103 14.62 -10.56 3.07
N GLU A 104 15.58 -9.68 3.33
CA GLU A 104 16.99 -10.03 3.59
C GLU A 104 17.17 -10.93 4.82
N ILE A 105 16.40 -10.69 5.89
CA ILE A 105 16.38 -11.55 7.08
C ILE A 105 15.71 -12.90 6.78
N ALA A 106 14.57 -12.89 6.07
CA ALA A 106 13.84 -14.10 5.72
C ALA A 106 14.65 -15.04 4.81
N GLU A 107 15.45 -14.48 3.90
CA GLU A 107 16.37 -15.21 3.03
C GLU A 107 17.69 -15.58 3.71
N GLY A 108 17.91 -15.13 4.96
CA GLY A 108 19.07 -15.49 5.78
C GLY A 108 20.36 -14.71 5.46
N ARG A 109 20.30 -13.70 4.58
CA ARG A 109 21.45 -12.82 4.30
C ARG A 109 21.76 -11.90 5.48
N ILE A 110 20.73 -11.48 6.21
CA ILE A 110 20.89 -10.85 7.53
C ILE A 110 20.57 -11.90 8.61
N PRO A 111 21.57 -12.30 9.43
CA PRO A 111 21.33 -13.21 10.53
C PRO A 111 20.29 -12.74 11.53
N LEU A 112 19.58 -13.70 12.14
CA LEU A 112 18.67 -13.45 13.26
C LEU A 112 19.43 -13.09 14.54
N ASP A 113 20.64 -13.62 14.72
CA ASP A 113 21.49 -13.26 15.86
C ASP A 113 22.16 -11.89 15.62
N THR A 114 22.09 -11.05 16.64
CA THR A 114 22.71 -9.73 16.65
C THR A 114 24.23 -9.80 16.85
N LYS A 115 24.73 -10.91 17.39
CA LYS A 115 26.18 -11.15 17.53
C LYS A 115 26.86 -11.48 16.20
N GLU A 116 26.13 -12.14 15.29
CA GLU A 116 26.65 -12.49 13.96
C GLU A 116 26.70 -11.28 13.04
N MET A 117 25.65 -10.45 13.06
CA MET A 117 25.63 -9.20 12.30
C MET A 117 24.99 -8.07 13.10
N GLY A 118 25.80 -7.09 13.48
CA GLY A 118 25.35 -5.95 14.27
C GLY A 118 24.54 -4.93 13.45
N PRO A 119 23.74 -4.05 14.07
CA PRO A 119 23.01 -3.00 13.36
C PRO A 119 23.91 -2.10 12.50
N ALA A 120 25.12 -1.79 12.97
CA ALA A 120 26.08 -0.97 12.21
C ALA A 120 26.51 -1.65 10.91
N GLN A 121 26.77 -2.96 10.95
CA GLN A 121 27.16 -3.73 9.75
C GLN A 121 26.02 -3.81 8.74
N VAL A 122 24.79 -4.05 9.23
CA VAL A 122 23.60 -4.02 8.37
C VAL A 122 23.44 -2.62 7.75
N TRP A 123 23.58 -1.56 8.54
CA TRP A 123 23.50 -0.20 8.00
C TRP A 123 24.52 0.03 6.89
N CYS A 124 25.80 -0.28 7.13
CA CYS A 124 26.84 -0.10 6.10
C CYS A 124 26.54 -0.89 4.82
N ALA A 125 26.00 -2.11 4.93
CA ALA A 125 25.69 -2.94 3.77
C ALA A 125 24.52 -2.41 2.93
N TYR A 126 23.53 -1.74 3.54
CA TYR A 126 22.27 -1.38 2.86
C TYR A 126 21.99 0.14 2.77
N HIS A 127 22.78 1.00 3.42
CA HIS A 127 22.49 2.45 3.45
C HIS A 127 22.53 3.14 2.07
N ASP A 128 23.30 2.58 1.14
CA ASP A 128 23.43 3.10 -0.23
C ASP A 128 22.25 2.71 -1.13
N THR A 129 21.39 1.79 -0.70
CA THR A 129 20.24 1.36 -1.49
C THR A 129 19.17 2.44 -1.55
N VAL A 130 18.37 2.41 -2.60
CA VAL A 130 17.32 3.42 -2.83
C VAL A 130 16.28 3.43 -1.71
N GLU A 131 16.02 2.27 -1.09
CA GLU A 131 15.05 2.10 0.00
C GLU A 131 15.50 2.78 1.30
N PHE A 132 16.81 2.99 1.48
CA PHE A 132 17.38 3.68 2.64
C PHE A 132 17.57 5.19 2.41
N LYS A 133 17.53 5.65 1.15
CA LYS A 133 17.60 7.07 0.76
C LYS A 133 16.27 7.82 0.95
N ILE A 134 15.53 7.49 2.01
CA ILE A 134 14.27 8.14 2.39
C ILE A 134 14.55 9.21 3.44
N GLU A 135 13.86 10.35 3.34
CA GLU A 135 13.99 11.43 4.31
C GLU A 135 13.71 10.93 5.74
N GLY A 136 14.63 11.22 6.66
CA GLY A 136 14.51 10.83 8.06
C GLY A 136 15.06 9.44 8.40
N MET A 137 15.48 8.65 7.42
CA MET A 137 16.19 7.39 7.66
C MET A 137 17.66 7.69 7.99
N LYS A 138 18.12 7.24 9.17
CA LYS A 138 19.48 7.45 9.65
C LYS A 138 19.91 6.33 10.59
N PHE A 139 21.22 6.12 10.69
CA PHE A 139 21.77 5.21 11.69
C PHE A 139 21.64 5.85 13.09
N ASN A 140 20.79 5.26 13.93
CA ASN A 140 20.58 5.64 15.32
C ASN A 140 19.98 4.48 16.13
N ASP A 141 19.72 4.70 17.42
CA ASP A 141 19.11 3.68 18.30
C ASP A 141 17.71 3.24 17.83
N THR A 142 16.98 4.13 17.15
CA THR A 142 15.69 3.79 16.54
C THR A 142 15.86 2.74 15.44
N PHE A 143 16.89 2.87 14.59
CA PHE A 143 17.20 1.87 13.58
C PHE A 143 17.54 0.51 14.23
N ALA A 144 18.41 0.49 15.25
CA ALA A 144 18.76 -0.74 15.95
C ALA A 144 17.53 -1.44 16.57
N THR A 145 16.61 -0.66 17.15
CA THR A 145 15.36 -1.17 17.72
C THR A 145 14.44 -1.74 16.64
N ARG A 146 14.29 -1.04 15.51
CA ARG A 146 13.49 -1.50 14.37
C ARG A 146 14.02 -2.81 13.77
N LEU A 147 15.33 -2.90 13.58
CA LEU A 147 15.99 -4.11 13.09
C LEU A 147 15.80 -5.30 14.06
N SER A 148 15.96 -5.06 15.36
CA SER A 148 15.73 -6.09 16.39
C SER A 148 14.28 -6.57 16.40
N GLY A 149 13.32 -5.65 16.25
CA GLY A 149 11.90 -5.98 16.10
C GLY A 149 11.62 -6.83 14.85
N LEU A 150 12.25 -6.51 13.71
CA LEU A 150 12.12 -7.31 12.49
C LEU A 150 12.68 -8.73 12.66
N ARG A 151 13.85 -8.88 13.28
CA ARG A 151 14.41 -10.20 13.61
C ARG A 151 13.45 -11.02 14.48
N ALA A 152 12.85 -10.41 15.50
CA ALA A 152 11.89 -11.08 16.36
C ALA A 152 10.64 -11.53 15.59
N ILE A 153 10.13 -10.70 14.67
CA ILE A 153 9.00 -11.04 13.80
C ILE A 153 9.35 -12.23 12.92
N VAL A 154 10.45 -12.17 12.18
CA VAL A 154 10.85 -13.26 11.27
C VAL A 154 11.08 -14.55 12.03
N LYS A 155 11.76 -14.51 13.19
CA LYS A 155 11.97 -15.69 14.04
C LYS A 155 10.65 -16.33 14.49
N ARG A 156 9.69 -15.50 14.91
CA ARG A 156 8.36 -15.98 15.31
C ARG A 156 7.63 -16.60 14.12
N ASP A 157 7.69 -15.97 12.95
CA ASP A 157 7.00 -16.43 11.75
C ASP A 157 7.62 -17.75 11.23
N GLN A 158 8.96 -17.92 11.30
CA GLN A 158 9.63 -19.20 11.05
C GLN A 158 9.19 -20.30 12.02
N GLY A 159 9.03 -19.96 13.31
CA GLY A 159 8.48 -20.90 14.30
C GLY A 159 7.05 -21.31 13.98
N ARG A 160 6.20 -20.36 13.56
CA ARG A 160 4.83 -20.66 13.11
C ARG A 160 4.82 -21.54 11.88
N ALA A 161 5.61 -21.22 10.86
CA ALA A 161 5.74 -22.02 9.65
C ALA A 161 6.19 -23.47 9.96
N THR A 162 7.11 -23.64 10.92
CA THR A 162 7.54 -24.96 11.39
C THR A 162 6.40 -25.72 12.07
N ASN A 163 5.63 -25.06 12.93
CA ASN A 163 4.47 -25.67 13.58
C ASN A 163 3.38 -26.04 12.57
N ASP A 164 3.08 -25.15 11.61
CA ASP A 164 2.10 -25.39 10.56
C ASP A 164 2.52 -26.55 9.66
N ARG A 165 3.82 -26.62 9.31
CA ARG A 165 4.38 -27.77 8.59
C ARG A 165 4.18 -29.07 9.38
N ASN A 166 4.51 -29.09 10.66
CA ASN A 166 4.34 -30.27 11.51
C ASN A 166 2.86 -30.68 11.65
N ALA A 167 1.97 -29.69 11.76
CA ALA A 167 0.52 -29.91 11.81
C ALA A 167 0.01 -30.48 10.49
N LEU A 168 0.47 -29.96 9.35
CA LEU A 168 0.14 -30.48 8.03
C LEU A 168 0.65 -31.92 7.85
N GLU A 169 1.90 -32.20 8.21
CA GLU A 169 2.45 -33.56 8.13
C GLU A 169 1.63 -34.56 8.99
N LYS A 170 1.20 -34.14 10.18
CA LYS A 170 0.32 -34.95 11.04
C LYS A 170 -1.08 -35.13 10.42
N ALA A 171 -1.65 -34.07 9.84
CA ALA A 171 -2.94 -34.14 9.17
C ALA A 171 -2.89 -35.06 7.94
N MET A 172 -1.85 -34.99 7.12
CA MET A 172 -1.65 -35.88 5.97
C MET A 172 -1.49 -37.35 6.38
N LYS A 173 -0.84 -37.62 7.52
CA LYS A 173 -0.75 -38.98 8.09
C LYS A 173 -2.10 -39.52 8.56
N ASN A 174 -2.92 -38.67 9.18
CA ASN A 174 -4.22 -39.05 9.71
C ASN A 174 -5.32 -39.10 8.63
N HIS A 175 -5.16 -38.30 7.58
CA HIS A 175 -6.12 -38.14 6.49
C HIS A 175 -5.39 -38.34 5.14
N PRO A 176 -5.05 -39.60 4.79
CA PRO A 176 -4.43 -39.88 3.51
C PRO A 176 -5.35 -39.41 2.37
N VAL A 177 -4.74 -38.84 1.33
CA VAL A 177 -5.48 -38.40 0.14
C VAL A 177 -6.12 -39.63 -0.52
N PRO A 178 -7.44 -39.62 -0.76
CA PRO A 178 -8.10 -40.71 -1.48
C PRO A 178 -7.45 -40.91 -2.85
N MET A 179 -7.15 -42.16 -3.22
CA MET A 179 -6.59 -42.47 -4.54
C MET A 179 -7.60 -42.20 -5.66
N LEU A 180 -8.89 -42.34 -5.36
CA LEU A 180 -9.99 -42.14 -6.28
C LEU A 180 -10.84 -40.95 -5.87
N ASN A 181 -11.30 -40.20 -6.86
CA ASN A 181 -12.27 -39.14 -6.69
C ASN A 181 -13.68 -39.73 -6.45
N TYR A 182 -14.67 -38.85 -6.24
CA TYR A 182 -16.07 -39.25 -6.04
C TYR A 182 -16.71 -39.97 -7.24
N ARG A 183 -16.08 -39.94 -8.42
CA ARG A 183 -16.50 -40.64 -9.64
C ARG A 183 -15.79 -41.99 -9.81
N GLY A 184 -14.89 -42.36 -8.91
CA GLY A 184 -14.08 -43.58 -9.02
C GLY A 184 -12.88 -43.46 -9.96
N GLU A 185 -12.51 -42.25 -10.38
CA GLU A 185 -11.36 -41.98 -11.25
C GLU A 185 -10.13 -41.56 -10.42
N PRO A 186 -8.90 -41.71 -10.92
CA PRO A 186 -7.72 -41.27 -10.21
C PRO A 186 -7.78 -39.79 -9.79
N GLN A 187 -7.35 -39.51 -8.57
CA GLN A 187 -7.31 -38.16 -8.02
C GLN A 187 -6.35 -37.27 -8.83
N TRP A 188 -6.87 -36.19 -9.43
CA TRP A 188 -6.07 -35.27 -10.23
C TRP A 188 -5.03 -34.49 -9.40
N ASN A 189 -5.45 -33.92 -8.27
CA ASN A 189 -4.60 -33.03 -7.48
C ASN A 189 -3.44 -33.82 -6.87
N GLY A 190 -2.21 -33.43 -7.19
CA GLY A 190 -1.00 -34.11 -6.73
C GLY A 190 -0.61 -35.35 -7.55
N SER A 191 -1.36 -35.68 -8.60
CA SER A 191 -1.03 -36.79 -9.52
C SER A 191 0.21 -36.50 -10.37
N LEU A 192 0.80 -37.57 -10.90
CA LEU A 192 1.85 -37.45 -11.91
C LEU A 192 1.34 -36.73 -13.17
N ALA A 193 0.12 -37.05 -13.60
CA ALA A 193 -0.53 -36.42 -14.74
C ALA A 193 -0.64 -34.89 -14.60
N GLN A 194 -0.95 -34.38 -13.40
CA GLN A 194 -0.97 -32.93 -13.18
C GLN A 194 0.42 -32.29 -13.35
N LYS A 195 1.47 -32.90 -12.79
CA LYS A 195 2.84 -32.39 -12.92
C LYS A 195 3.30 -32.37 -14.37
N LEU A 196 3.01 -33.43 -15.13
CA LEU A 196 3.37 -33.51 -16.54
C LEU A 196 2.61 -32.47 -17.36
N LEU A 197 1.33 -32.21 -17.05
CA LEU A 197 0.56 -31.18 -17.73
C LEU A 197 1.14 -29.78 -17.47
N GLN A 198 1.53 -29.49 -16.24
CA GLN A 198 2.18 -28.21 -15.89
C GLN A 198 3.49 -28.03 -16.67
N GLN A 199 4.28 -29.09 -16.84
CA GLN A 199 5.47 -29.06 -17.67
C GLN A 199 5.13 -28.81 -19.16
N ASP A 200 4.17 -29.54 -19.72
CA ASP A 200 3.75 -29.36 -21.12
C ASP A 200 3.17 -27.95 -21.37
N MET A 201 2.51 -27.37 -20.36
CA MET A 201 2.04 -25.98 -20.42
C MET A 201 3.18 -24.97 -20.34
N ALA A 202 4.21 -25.23 -19.53
CA ALA A 202 5.41 -24.39 -19.49
C ALA A 202 6.18 -24.43 -20.81
N GLU A 203 6.15 -25.55 -21.52
CA GLU A 203 6.69 -25.73 -22.88
C GLU A 203 5.77 -25.18 -23.98
N GLY A 204 4.61 -24.61 -23.64
CA GLY A 204 3.68 -24.02 -24.61
C GLY A 204 2.89 -25.03 -25.46
N LYS A 205 2.97 -26.34 -25.18
CA LYS A 205 2.28 -27.38 -25.99
C LYS A 205 0.77 -27.24 -26.02
N HIS A 206 0.19 -26.73 -24.94
CA HIS A 206 -1.25 -26.45 -24.85
C HIS A 206 -1.74 -25.31 -25.77
N GLU A 207 -0.83 -24.49 -26.29
CA GLU A 207 -1.13 -23.41 -27.25
C GLU A 207 -0.98 -23.90 -28.69
N THR A 208 -0.08 -24.87 -28.94
CA THR A 208 0.20 -25.40 -30.28
C THR A 208 -0.63 -26.63 -30.64
N MET A 209 -1.05 -27.42 -29.65
CA MET A 209 -1.81 -28.66 -29.83
C MET A 209 -3.23 -28.53 -29.32
N ARG A 210 -4.17 -29.23 -29.96
CA ARG A 210 -5.54 -29.35 -29.43
C ARG A 210 -5.51 -30.17 -28.13
N PRO A 211 -6.44 -29.92 -27.18
CA PRO A 211 -6.54 -30.71 -25.95
C PRO A 211 -6.55 -32.22 -26.17
N SER A 212 -7.25 -32.69 -27.20
CA SER A 212 -7.32 -34.11 -27.55
C SER A 212 -5.99 -34.68 -28.02
N GLU A 213 -5.21 -33.91 -28.78
CA GLU A 213 -3.89 -34.32 -29.29
C GLU A 213 -2.89 -34.35 -28.13
N LEU A 214 -2.91 -33.32 -27.28
CA LEU A 214 -2.07 -33.26 -26.08
C LEU A 214 -2.37 -34.42 -25.13
N TRP A 215 -3.64 -34.79 -24.95
CA TRP A 215 -4.03 -35.96 -24.17
C TRP A 215 -3.46 -37.27 -24.73
N GLU A 216 -3.30 -37.36 -26.06
CA GLU A 216 -2.78 -38.57 -26.71
C GLU A 216 -1.26 -38.74 -26.56
N THR A 217 -0.54 -37.65 -26.29
CA THR A 217 0.94 -37.63 -26.20
C THR A 217 1.52 -38.46 -25.06
N ARG A 218 0.78 -38.59 -23.94
CA ARG A 218 1.29 -39.25 -22.73
C ARG A 218 0.29 -40.29 -22.20
N PRO A 219 0.73 -41.51 -21.84
CA PRO A 219 -0.14 -42.53 -21.27
C PRO A 219 -0.73 -42.11 -19.92
N GLU A 220 -0.01 -41.32 -19.12
CA GLU A 220 -0.44 -40.88 -17.80
C GLU A 220 -1.71 -40.01 -17.86
N TYR A 221 -1.94 -39.29 -18.95
CA TYR A 221 -3.17 -38.52 -19.16
C TYR A 221 -4.36 -39.43 -19.42
N LYS A 222 -4.14 -40.55 -20.10
CA LYS A 222 -5.17 -41.54 -20.43
C LYS A 222 -5.56 -42.34 -19.19
N GLU A 223 -4.59 -42.65 -18.34
CA GLU A 223 -4.82 -43.30 -17.05
C GLU A 223 -5.59 -42.40 -16.08
N ALA A 224 -5.27 -41.11 -16.05
CA ALA A 224 -5.94 -40.15 -15.17
C ALA A 224 -7.37 -39.79 -15.60
N PHE A 225 -7.68 -39.88 -16.91
CA PHE A 225 -8.98 -39.49 -17.45
C PHE A 225 -9.58 -40.56 -18.36
N SER A 226 -10.72 -41.09 -17.95
CA SER A 226 -11.52 -42.00 -18.78
C SER A 226 -12.13 -41.30 -20.00
N ARG A 227 -12.31 -39.97 -19.97
CA ARG A 227 -12.91 -39.18 -21.05
C ARG A 227 -11.97 -38.07 -21.52
N LYS A 228 -11.84 -37.94 -22.85
CA LYS A 228 -11.04 -36.87 -23.50
C LYS A 228 -11.50 -35.46 -23.12
N ASP A 229 -12.81 -35.26 -22.95
CA ASP A 229 -13.37 -33.94 -22.62
C ASP A 229 -13.01 -33.44 -21.22
N ASP A 230 -12.76 -34.35 -20.27
CA ASP A 230 -12.38 -33.99 -18.91
C ASP A 230 -10.95 -33.41 -18.86
N PHE A 231 -10.06 -33.85 -19.75
CA PHE A 231 -8.71 -33.32 -19.87
C PHE A 231 -8.70 -31.85 -20.32
N ARG A 232 -9.60 -31.47 -21.24
CA ARG A 232 -9.77 -30.06 -21.66
C ARG A 232 -10.08 -29.15 -20.47
N TRP A 233 -10.91 -29.62 -19.54
CA TRP A 233 -11.23 -28.89 -18.33
C TRP A 233 -10.02 -28.71 -17.42
N LYS A 234 -9.08 -29.67 -17.38
CA LYS A 234 -7.84 -29.53 -16.60
C LYS A 234 -6.88 -28.52 -17.18
N ILE A 235 -6.71 -28.47 -18.50
CA ILE A 235 -5.93 -27.42 -19.16
C ILE A 235 -6.49 -26.04 -18.79
N ARG A 236 -7.82 -25.87 -18.86
CA ARG A 236 -8.48 -24.63 -18.45
C ARG A 236 -8.27 -24.32 -16.97
N GLN A 237 -8.37 -25.33 -16.09
CA GLN A 237 -8.13 -25.18 -14.66
C GLN A 237 -6.72 -24.66 -14.38
N GLU A 238 -5.69 -25.29 -14.93
CA GLU A 238 -4.29 -24.87 -14.75
C GLU A 238 -4.02 -23.49 -15.37
N THR A 239 -4.64 -23.17 -16.52
CA THR A 239 -4.55 -21.84 -17.15
C THR A 239 -5.13 -20.76 -16.23
N ARG A 240 -6.29 -21.01 -15.61
CA ARG A 240 -6.91 -20.08 -14.66
C ARG A 240 -6.06 -19.90 -13.42
N THR A 241 -5.48 -20.98 -12.89
CA THR A 241 -4.55 -20.91 -11.77
C THR A 241 -3.35 -20.03 -12.10
N LYS A 242 -2.74 -20.20 -13.29
CA LYS A 242 -1.61 -19.37 -13.75
C LYS A 242 -1.99 -17.88 -13.84
N LYS A 243 -3.14 -17.56 -14.44
CA LYS A 243 -3.65 -16.18 -14.51
C LYS A 243 -3.87 -15.58 -13.12
N TYR A 244 -4.48 -16.35 -12.22
CA TYR A 244 -4.73 -15.91 -10.85
C TYR A 244 -3.44 -15.61 -10.08
N LEU A 245 -2.44 -16.49 -10.17
CA LEU A 245 -1.13 -16.29 -9.54
C LEU A 245 -0.44 -15.04 -10.08
N TYR A 246 -0.47 -14.84 -11.40
CA TYR A 246 0.06 -13.62 -12.03
C TYR A 246 -0.63 -12.36 -11.50
N THR A 247 -1.97 -12.37 -11.35
CA THR A 247 -2.70 -11.22 -10.78
C THR A 247 -2.29 -10.93 -9.34
N LEU A 248 -2.00 -11.96 -8.52
CA LEU A 248 -1.52 -11.76 -7.16
C LEU A 248 -0.14 -11.09 -7.13
N GLU A 249 0.78 -11.55 -7.98
CA GLU A 249 2.11 -10.95 -8.13
C GLU A 249 2.02 -9.51 -8.60
N TYR A 250 1.26 -9.25 -9.68
CA TYR A 250 1.05 -7.91 -10.22
C TYR A 250 0.50 -6.93 -9.18
N ARG A 251 -0.52 -7.35 -8.41
CA ARG A 251 -1.10 -6.49 -7.35
C ARG A 251 -0.13 -6.22 -6.20
N ALA A 252 0.71 -7.19 -5.85
CA ALA A 252 1.74 -7.00 -4.83
C ALA A 252 2.78 -5.96 -5.30
N ASP A 253 3.21 -6.06 -6.55
CA ASP A 253 4.16 -5.13 -7.18
C ASP A 253 3.58 -3.72 -7.31
N GLU A 254 2.32 -3.57 -7.75
CA GLU A 254 1.64 -2.28 -7.77
C GLU A 254 1.58 -1.62 -6.40
N LYS A 255 1.23 -2.39 -5.36
CA LYS A 255 1.17 -1.85 -4.00
C LYS A 255 2.55 -1.35 -3.56
N LEU A 256 3.60 -2.09 -3.87
CA LEU A 256 4.99 -1.66 -3.60
C LEU A 256 5.34 -0.37 -4.36
N ARG A 257 4.99 -0.27 -5.64
CA ARG A 257 5.19 0.94 -6.47
C ARG A 257 4.50 2.17 -5.85
N LYS A 258 3.21 2.04 -5.52
CA LYS A 258 2.41 3.13 -4.91
C LYS A 258 3.03 3.60 -3.58
N ASN A 259 3.55 2.67 -2.77
CA ASN A 259 4.24 2.98 -1.52
C ASN A 259 5.56 3.74 -1.73
N LEU A 260 6.38 3.34 -2.72
CA LEU A 260 7.63 4.01 -3.07
C LEU A 260 7.36 5.46 -3.54
N LYS A 261 6.37 5.66 -4.42
CA LYS A 261 5.95 6.99 -4.91
C LYS A 261 5.50 7.90 -3.76
N ARG A 262 4.71 7.36 -2.80
CA ARG A 262 4.28 8.10 -1.59
C ARG A 262 5.46 8.56 -0.71
N GLN A 263 6.56 7.80 -0.69
CA GLN A 263 7.77 8.09 0.07
C GLN A 263 8.78 8.96 -0.72
N GLY A 264 8.44 9.38 -1.94
CA GLY A 264 9.28 10.25 -2.77
C GLY A 264 10.42 9.54 -3.51
N ILE A 265 10.41 8.19 -3.57
CA ILE A 265 11.39 7.42 -4.36
C ILE A 265 10.79 7.15 -5.75
N VAL A 266 11.45 7.61 -6.80
CA VAL A 266 11.15 7.25 -8.20
C VAL A 266 12.24 6.30 -8.69
N LEU A 267 11.85 5.09 -9.09
CA LEU A 267 12.78 4.10 -9.64
C LEU A 267 13.08 4.41 -11.12
N PRO A 268 14.35 4.49 -11.55
CA PRO A 268 14.68 4.69 -12.97
C PRO A 268 14.37 3.45 -13.81
N GLY A 269 13.74 3.63 -14.97
CA GLY A 269 13.41 2.56 -15.94
C GLY A 269 11.96 2.04 -15.90
N TRP A 270 11.08 2.71 -15.15
CA TRP A 270 9.67 2.33 -15.01
C TRP A 270 8.85 3.53 -15.50
N GLU A 271 8.85 3.75 -16.82
CA GLU A 271 8.03 4.78 -17.45
C GLU A 271 6.54 4.51 -17.19
N GLU A 272 5.81 5.59 -16.89
CA GLU A 272 4.37 5.57 -16.61
C GLU A 272 3.61 5.13 -17.86
N GLU A 273 3.32 3.84 -17.98
CA GLU A 273 2.08 3.47 -18.65
C GLU A 273 0.95 3.81 -17.68
N GLU A 274 0.34 4.98 -17.88
CA GLU A 274 -1.01 5.27 -17.40
C GLU A 274 -1.93 4.19 -18.00
N ILE A 275 -2.09 3.09 -17.28
CA ILE A 275 -3.18 2.16 -17.55
C ILE A 275 -4.42 2.82 -16.97
N ASP A 276 -5.23 3.39 -17.87
CA ASP A 276 -6.53 3.96 -17.59
C ASP A 276 -7.42 2.85 -16.98
N ASP A 277 -7.62 2.90 -15.66
CA ASP A 277 -8.41 1.92 -14.89
C ASP A 277 -9.91 1.91 -15.29
N ASP A 278 -10.33 2.81 -16.19
CA ASP A 278 -11.71 2.97 -16.67
C ASP A 278 -12.04 2.17 -17.95
N ALA A 279 -11.11 1.37 -18.48
CA ALA A 279 -11.31 0.63 -19.76
C ALA A 279 -11.38 -0.90 -19.64
N VAL A 280 -11.73 -1.46 -18.48
CA VAL A 280 -12.23 -2.86 -18.45
C VAL A 280 -13.75 -2.82 -18.57
N ASP A 281 -14.18 -2.45 -19.77
CA ASP A 281 -15.58 -2.55 -20.18
C ASP A 281 -15.97 -4.02 -20.16
N SER A 282 -16.90 -4.30 -19.28
CA SER A 282 -17.59 -5.57 -19.14
C SER A 282 -18.53 -5.75 -20.32
N ASP A 283 -18.04 -6.12 -21.50
CA ASP A 283 -18.88 -6.62 -22.61
C ASP A 283 -18.03 -7.28 -23.70
N GLU A 284 -17.84 -8.59 -23.60
CA GLU A 284 -17.76 -9.50 -24.76
C GLU A 284 -17.87 -10.97 -24.27
N ILE A 285 -19.04 -11.28 -23.72
CA ILE A 285 -19.58 -12.65 -23.81
C ILE A 285 -20.51 -12.60 -25.02
N GLU A 286 -19.93 -12.62 -26.22
CA GLU A 286 -20.70 -12.93 -27.41
C GLU A 286 -20.99 -14.44 -27.43
N ASP A 287 -22.29 -14.72 -27.48
CA ASP A 287 -22.90 -16.00 -27.76
C ASP A 287 -22.22 -16.70 -28.94
N MET A 288 -21.51 -17.80 -28.64
CA MET A 288 -21.24 -18.79 -29.67
C MET A 288 -22.29 -19.90 -29.56
N GLN A 289 -23.38 -19.63 -30.28
CA GLN A 289 -24.46 -20.56 -30.59
C GLN A 289 -23.92 -21.88 -31.17
N VAL A 290 -24.56 -22.95 -30.70
CA VAL A 290 -24.97 -24.16 -31.43
C VAL A 290 -24.44 -24.29 -32.87
N ASP A 291 -23.52 -25.23 -33.08
CA ASP A 291 -23.71 -26.41 -33.93
C ASP A 291 -22.67 -27.51 -33.60
#